data_AF-A0AA41VAB2-F1
#
_entry.id   AF-A0AA41VAB2-F1
#
_cell.length_a   1.000
_cell.length_b   1.000
_cell.length_c   1.000
_cell.angle_alpha   90.00
_cell.angle_beta   90.00
_cell.angle_gamma   90.00
#
_symmetry.space_group_name_H-M   'P 1'
#
loop_
_entity.id
_entity.type
_entity.pdbx_description
1 polymer ?
#
loop_
_entity_poly.entity_id
_entity_poly.type
_entity_poly.pdbx_seq_one_letter_code
_entity_poly.pdbx_strand_id
1 'polypeptide(L)'
;MVGFGAEQVILVRDESARKEILEQIGKQALVLTIVECKGLEFQDVLLYNFFGTSPLKNQWRVVYGYMKQQNLFSSVEQKFPNFSKAKHKLLCSELKQLYVAITRTRQRLWICENVDEFSKPMYEYWKEKSLVQVRELDESLAQAMKVASSKEEWLSRGIK
;
A
#
# COMPACT_ATOMS: atom_id res chain seq x y z
N MET A 1 6.33 23.23 8.22
CA MET A 1 6.03 21.82 8.58
C MET A 1 6.87 20.95 7.66
N VAL A 2 7.77 20.11 8.18
CA VAL A 2 8.58 19.19 7.34
C VAL A 2 7.68 18.00 6.99
N GLY A 3 7.44 17.81 5.70
CA GLY A 3 6.67 16.71 5.14
C GLY A 3 7.56 15.49 4.84
N PHE A 4 7.22 14.75 3.79
CA PHE A 4 8.06 13.67 3.29
C PHE A 4 9.33 14.22 2.65
N GLY A 5 10.46 13.52 2.82
CA GLY A 5 11.74 13.86 2.21
C GLY A 5 11.86 13.43 0.75
N ALA A 6 12.97 13.81 0.09
CA ALA A 6 13.22 13.59 -1.33
C ALA A 6 13.31 12.09 -1.71
N GLU A 7 13.67 11.24 -0.75
CA GLU A 7 13.80 9.79 -0.90
C GLU A 7 12.53 9.03 -0.49
N GLN A 8 11.46 9.74 -0.13
CA GLN A 8 10.19 9.17 0.30
C GLN A 8 9.10 9.46 -0.74
N VAL A 9 8.22 8.49 -0.95
CA VAL A 9 7.12 8.62 -1.92
C VAL A 9 5.81 8.12 -1.34
N ILE A 10 4.72 8.76 -1.74
CA ILE A 10 3.37 8.22 -1.58
C ILE A 10 2.97 7.58 -2.91
N LEU A 11 2.75 6.28 -2.89
CA LEU A 11 2.25 5.54 -4.04
C LEU A 11 0.73 5.40 -3.94
N VAL A 12 0.06 5.75 -5.02
CA VAL A 12 -1.39 5.62 -5.17
C VAL A 12 -1.71 4.71 -6.34
N ARG A 13 -2.90 4.13 -6.33
CA ARG A 13 -3.35 3.22 -7.39
C ARG A 13 -3.51 3.94 -8.73
N ASP A 14 -4.22 5.06 -8.73
CA ASP A 14 -4.65 5.80 -9.91
C ASP A 14 -4.73 7.31 -9.65
N GLU A 15 -5.03 8.06 -10.71
CA GLU A 15 -5.11 9.53 -10.67
C GLU A 15 -6.25 10.05 -9.79
N SER A 16 -7.32 9.28 -9.58
CA SER A 16 -8.40 9.69 -8.68
C SER A 16 -7.90 9.71 -7.24
N ALA A 17 -7.24 8.62 -6.82
CA ALA A 17 -6.61 8.54 -5.49
C ALA A 17 -5.51 9.59 -5.31
N ARG A 18 -4.73 9.87 -6.37
CA ARG A 18 -3.72 10.93 -6.38
C ARG A 18 -4.32 12.30 -6.08
N LYS A 19 -5.41 12.64 -6.76
CA LYS A 19 -6.10 13.92 -6.58
C LYS A 19 -6.63 14.06 -5.15
N GLU A 20 -7.29 13.02 -4.63
CA GLU A 20 -7.84 13.00 -3.27
C GLU A 20 -6.76 13.27 -2.21
N ILE A 21 -5.62 12.56 -2.28
CA ILE A 21 -4.57 12.76 -1.27
C ILE A 21 -3.87 14.11 -1.43
N LEU A 22 -3.67 14.61 -2.65
CA LEU A 22 -3.08 15.93 -2.89
C LEU A 22 -3.97 17.07 -2.36
N GLU A 23 -5.30 16.92 -2.39
CA GLU A 23 -6.21 17.87 -1.75
C GLU A 23 -6.04 17.92 -0.22
N GLN A 24 -5.66 16.80 0.40
CA GLN A 24 -5.42 16.71 1.86
C GLN A 24 -4.05 17.24 2.27
N ILE A 25 -2.98 16.86 1.56
CA ILE A 25 -1.58 17.14 1.98
C ILE A 25 -0.92 18.29 1.23
N GLY A 26 -1.52 18.77 0.13
CA GLY A 26 -0.92 19.77 -0.75
C GLY A 26 0.37 19.27 -1.43
N LYS A 27 1.41 20.10 -1.43
CA LYS A 27 2.72 19.82 -2.08
C LYS A 27 3.81 19.34 -1.11
N GLN A 28 3.41 18.66 -0.03
CA GLN A 28 4.31 18.28 1.06
C GLN A 28 5.00 16.91 0.86
N ALA A 29 4.64 16.19 -0.21
CA ALA A 29 5.21 14.89 -0.54
C ALA A 29 5.23 14.66 -2.06
N LEU A 30 6.15 13.82 -2.53
CA LEU A 30 6.10 13.26 -3.87
C LEU A 30 5.00 12.20 -3.93
N VAL A 31 4.01 12.40 -4.80
CA VAL A 31 2.90 11.45 -5.03
C VAL A 31 2.95 10.93 -6.46
N LEU A 32 3.07 9.62 -6.62
CA LEU A 32 3.13 8.92 -7.91
C LEU A 32 2.12 7.78 -7.95
N THR A 33 1.58 7.50 -9.13
CA THR A 33 0.83 6.25 -9.36
C THR A 33 1.78 5.05 -9.41
N ILE A 34 1.24 3.86 -9.16
CA ILE A 34 1.99 2.60 -9.31
C ILE A 34 2.55 2.43 -10.73
N VAL A 35 1.88 2.99 -11.74
CA VAL A 35 2.36 2.94 -13.12
C VAL A 35 3.56 3.86 -13.33
N GLU A 36 3.50 5.10 -12.83
CA GLU A 36 4.58 6.09 -12.95
C GLU A 36 5.84 5.68 -12.15
N CYS A 37 5.70 4.96 -11.04
CA CYS A 37 6.83 4.57 -10.21
C CYS A 37 7.68 3.40 -10.76
N LYS A 38 7.29 2.80 -11.89
CA LYS A 38 8.02 1.66 -12.47
C LYS A 38 9.46 2.02 -12.81
N GLY A 39 10.41 1.18 -12.37
CA GLY A 39 11.84 1.44 -12.58
C GLY A 39 12.44 2.49 -11.64
N LEU A 40 11.63 3.05 -10.73
CA LEU A 40 12.10 3.93 -9.65
C LEU A 40 12.20 3.14 -8.34
N GLU A 41 13.05 3.60 -7.43
CA GLU A 41 13.15 3.07 -6.07
C GLU A 41 13.25 4.23 -5.09
N PHE A 42 12.76 3.99 -3.88
CA PHE A 42 12.66 4.97 -2.80
C PHE A 42 13.10 4.31 -1.49
N GLN A 43 13.66 5.10 -0.58
CA GLN A 43 14.01 4.58 0.75
C GLN A 43 12.74 4.17 1.48
N ASP A 44 11.75 5.06 1.48
CA ASP A 44 10.48 4.80 2.11
C ASP A 44 9.30 4.99 1.16
N VAL A 45 8.30 4.12 1.31
CA VAL A 45 7.08 4.12 0.51
C VAL A 45 5.88 4.11 1.45
N LEU A 46 4.96 5.04 1.24
CA LEU A 46 3.61 4.97 1.76
C LEU A 46 2.66 4.55 0.62
N LEU A 47 2.17 3.31 0.65
CA LEU A 47 1.12 2.86 -0.25
C LEU A 47 -0.23 3.30 0.32
N TYR A 48 -0.88 4.25 -0.35
CA TYR A 48 -2.12 4.85 0.09
C TYR A 48 -3.34 4.26 -0.61
N ASN A 49 -4.29 3.81 0.20
CA ASN A 49 -5.65 3.39 -0.13
C ASN A 49 -5.72 2.41 -1.32
N PHE A 50 -4.78 1.47 -1.40
CA PHE A 50 -4.63 0.55 -2.52
C PHE A 50 -5.78 -0.45 -2.59
N PHE A 51 -6.14 -1.05 -1.45
CA PHE A 51 -7.24 -2.00 -1.37
C PHE A 51 -8.60 -1.29 -1.44
N GLY A 52 -8.71 -0.12 -0.81
CA GLY A 52 -9.92 0.72 -0.85
C GLY A 52 -10.30 1.19 -2.25
N THR A 53 -9.31 1.50 -3.08
CA THR A 53 -9.51 1.89 -4.49
C THR A 53 -9.53 0.72 -5.46
N SER A 54 -9.36 -0.52 -4.97
CA SER A 54 -9.39 -1.71 -5.81
C SER A 54 -10.80 -2.04 -6.33
N PRO A 55 -10.96 -2.41 -7.62
CA PRO A 55 -12.23 -2.89 -8.15
C PRO A 55 -12.63 -4.25 -7.56
N LEU A 56 -11.71 -4.98 -6.92
CA LEU A 56 -12.04 -6.23 -6.25
C LEU A 56 -12.88 -6.03 -4.99
N LYS A 57 -12.65 -4.95 -4.23
CA LYS A 57 -13.35 -4.68 -2.95
C LYS A 57 -13.42 -5.95 -2.08
N ASN A 58 -14.62 -6.40 -1.75
CA ASN A 58 -14.87 -7.61 -0.95
C ASN A 58 -14.41 -8.94 -1.57
N GLN A 59 -14.01 -8.95 -2.84
CA GLN A 59 -13.42 -10.15 -3.45
C GLN A 59 -12.02 -10.47 -2.93
N TRP A 60 -11.32 -9.53 -2.27
CA TRP A 60 -10.07 -9.83 -1.57
C TRP A 60 -10.23 -10.92 -0.49
N ARG A 61 -11.45 -11.15 0.01
CA ARG A 61 -11.78 -12.24 0.93
C ARG A 61 -11.45 -13.64 0.37
N VAL A 62 -11.24 -13.78 -0.93
CA VAL A 62 -10.76 -15.04 -1.54
C VAL A 62 -9.41 -15.51 -0.97
N VAL A 63 -8.62 -14.59 -0.40
CA VAL A 63 -7.36 -14.88 0.30
C VAL A 63 -7.58 -15.80 1.50
N TYR A 64 -8.72 -15.69 2.19
CA TYR A 64 -9.07 -16.62 3.28
C TYR A 64 -9.21 -18.06 2.80
N GLY A 65 -9.70 -18.26 1.56
CA GLY A 65 -9.74 -19.58 0.94
C GLY A 65 -8.34 -20.16 0.72
N TYR A 66 -7.36 -19.32 0.37
CA TYR A 66 -5.96 -19.73 0.28
C TYR A 66 -5.36 -20.01 1.66
N MET A 67 -5.57 -19.13 2.65
CA MET A 67 -5.13 -19.35 4.03
C MET A 67 -5.63 -20.67 4.61
N LYS A 68 -6.89 -21.01 4.30
CA LYS A 68 -7.49 -22.30 4.65
C LYS A 68 -6.71 -23.49 4.14
N GLN A 69 -6.34 -23.44 2.87
CA GLN A 69 -5.58 -24.52 2.22
C GLN A 69 -4.16 -24.63 2.78
N GLN A 70 -3.60 -23.53 3.31
CA GLN A 70 -2.25 -23.48 3.87
C GLN A 70 -2.21 -23.78 5.38
N ASN A 71 -3.33 -24.16 6.01
CA ASN A 71 -3.45 -24.35 7.46
C ASN A 71 -2.99 -23.14 8.30
N LEU A 72 -3.13 -21.92 7.76
CA LEU A 72 -2.76 -20.67 8.44
C LEU A 72 -3.92 -20.15 9.32
N PHE A 73 -4.67 -21.05 9.96
CA PHE A 73 -5.92 -20.70 10.63
C PHE A 73 -5.76 -20.56 12.14
N SER A 74 -6.20 -19.41 12.65
CA SER A 74 -6.50 -19.20 14.06
C SER A 74 -8.01 -19.16 14.31
N SER A 75 -8.80 -18.24 13.71
CA SER A 75 -10.25 -18.15 13.99
C SER A 75 -11.04 -17.31 12.96
N VAL A 76 -11.43 -17.85 11.80
CA VAL A 76 -12.31 -17.11 10.87
C VAL A 76 -13.57 -17.92 10.55
N GLU A 77 -14.61 -17.72 11.36
CA GLU A 77 -15.99 -18.18 11.07
C GLU A 77 -16.65 -17.42 9.91
N GLN A 78 -15.94 -16.45 9.31
CA GLN A 78 -16.55 -15.57 8.32
C GLN A 78 -16.71 -16.23 6.95
N LYS A 79 -17.81 -15.88 6.26
CA LYS A 79 -18.07 -16.31 4.88
C LYS A 79 -17.05 -15.70 3.91
N PHE A 80 -16.44 -16.52 3.06
CA PHE A 80 -15.55 -16.07 1.98
C PHE A 80 -15.85 -16.80 0.67
N PRO A 81 -15.59 -16.17 -0.49
CA PRO A 81 -15.83 -16.82 -1.78
C PRO A 81 -14.77 -17.90 -2.03
N ASN A 82 -15.18 -18.98 -2.69
CA ASN A 82 -14.23 -19.92 -3.29
C ASN A 82 -13.58 -19.28 -4.52
N PHE A 83 -12.26 -19.49 -4.68
CA PHE A 83 -11.56 -19.01 -5.85
C PHE A 83 -12.14 -19.62 -7.13
N SER A 84 -12.26 -18.77 -8.15
CA SER A 84 -12.71 -19.14 -9.48
C SER A 84 -12.06 -18.19 -10.46
N LYS A 85 -11.38 -18.73 -11.48
CA LYS A 85 -10.68 -17.95 -12.50
C LYS A 85 -11.61 -16.98 -13.24
N ALA A 86 -12.86 -17.39 -13.50
CA ALA A 86 -13.86 -16.56 -14.17
C ALA A 86 -14.31 -15.38 -13.29
N LYS A 87 -14.57 -15.63 -12.00
CA LYS A 87 -15.05 -14.60 -11.06
C LYS A 87 -13.94 -13.65 -10.59
N HIS A 88 -12.71 -14.15 -10.45
CA HIS A 88 -11.57 -13.43 -9.87
C HIS A 88 -10.49 -13.09 -10.91
N LYS A 89 -10.90 -12.82 -12.16
CA LYS A 89 -9.99 -12.55 -13.28
C LYS A 89 -9.02 -11.37 -13.02
N LEU A 90 -9.42 -10.42 -12.18
CA LEU A 90 -8.60 -9.25 -11.83
C LEU A 90 -7.57 -9.53 -10.74
N LEU A 91 -7.72 -10.61 -9.95
CA LEU A 91 -6.82 -10.90 -8.82
C LEU A 91 -5.34 -10.93 -9.23
N CYS A 92 -5.04 -11.52 -10.39
CA CYS A 92 -3.67 -11.57 -10.89
C CYS A 92 -3.10 -10.17 -11.19
N SER A 93 -3.88 -9.27 -11.83
CA SER A 93 -3.41 -7.91 -12.09
C SER A 93 -3.27 -7.10 -10.81
N GLU A 94 -4.18 -7.29 -9.85
CA GLU A 94 -4.11 -6.63 -8.54
C GLU A 94 -2.87 -7.04 -7.76
N LEU A 95 -2.60 -8.34 -7.66
CA LEU A 95 -1.41 -8.86 -6.99
C LEU A 95 -0.12 -8.38 -7.68
N LYS A 96 -0.12 -8.25 -9.01
CA LYS A 96 1.02 -7.68 -9.75
C LYS A 96 1.22 -6.20 -9.44
N GLN A 97 0.15 -5.41 -9.35
CA GLN A 97 0.27 -4.00 -8.97
C GLN A 97 0.79 -3.85 -7.53
N LEU A 98 0.27 -4.65 -6.60
CA LEU A 98 0.75 -4.68 -5.22
C LEU A 98 2.23 -5.06 -5.15
N TYR A 99 2.65 -6.08 -5.91
CA TYR A 99 4.06 -6.46 -6.04
C TYR A 99 4.94 -5.30 -6.54
N VAL A 100 4.50 -4.59 -7.59
CA VAL A 100 5.24 -3.42 -8.08
C VAL A 100 5.40 -2.38 -6.98
N ALA A 101 4.32 -2.02 -6.28
CA ALA A 101 4.34 -1.04 -5.20
C ALA A 101 5.28 -1.42 -4.06
N ILE A 102 5.18 -2.66 -3.55
CA ILE A 102 6.01 -3.17 -2.46
C ILE A 102 7.49 -3.10 -2.85
N THR A 103 7.84 -3.56 -4.06
CA THR A 103 9.23 -3.61 -4.54
C THR A 103 9.81 -2.26 -4.93
N ARG A 104 9.07 -1.14 -4.78
CA ARG A 104 9.67 0.21 -4.91
C ARG A 104 10.40 0.64 -3.64
N THR A 105 10.23 -0.09 -2.54
CA THR A 105 10.74 0.27 -1.22
C THR A 105 12.09 -0.36 -0.94
N ARG A 106 13.06 0.41 -0.42
CA ARG A 106 14.38 -0.09 0.00
C ARG A 106 14.53 -0.26 1.51
N GLN A 107 13.81 0.52 2.33
CA GLN A 107 13.90 0.47 3.79
C GLN A 107 12.54 0.26 4.46
N ARG A 108 11.61 1.22 4.36
CA ARG A 108 10.35 1.19 5.14
C ARG A 108 9.13 1.29 4.26
N LEU A 109 8.25 0.31 4.36
CA LEU A 109 6.96 0.29 3.68
C LEU A 109 5.85 0.50 4.70
N TRP A 110 5.01 1.50 4.45
CA TRP A 110 3.74 1.67 5.14
C TRP A 110 2.60 1.46 4.16
N ILE A 111 1.56 0.76 4.60
CA ILE A 111 0.31 0.60 3.84
C ILE A 111 -0.79 1.24 4.67
N CYS A 112 -1.37 2.33 4.18
CA CYS A 112 -2.42 3.08 4.85
C CYS A 112 -3.71 2.95 4.03
N GLU A 113 -4.79 2.52 4.65
CA GLU A 113 -6.08 2.29 4.01
C GLU A 113 -7.16 3.09 4.71
N ASN A 114 -8.08 3.69 3.95
CA ASN A 114 -9.19 4.45 4.53
C ASN A 114 -10.33 3.53 5.00
N VAL A 115 -10.41 2.32 4.45
CA VAL A 115 -11.46 1.34 4.73
C VAL A 115 -10.82 -0.02 5.01
N ASP A 116 -10.87 -0.44 6.27
CA ASP A 116 -10.26 -1.70 6.73
C ASP A 116 -10.89 -2.94 6.09
N GLU A 117 -12.17 -2.91 5.73
CA GLU A 117 -12.90 -4.09 5.26
C GLU A 117 -12.22 -4.78 4.06
N PHE A 118 -11.68 -3.99 3.12
CA PHE A 118 -11.13 -4.50 1.87
C PHE A 118 -9.69 -4.99 2.00
N SER A 119 -8.92 -4.39 2.90
CA SER A 119 -7.51 -4.70 3.15
C SER A 119 -7.32 -5.80 4.19
N LYS A 120 -8.30 -5.97 5.10
CA LYS A 120 -8.31 -6.96 6.17
C LYS A 120 -7.88 -8.38 5.74
N PRO A 121 -8.35 -8.95 4.60
CA PRO A 121 -7.92 -10.28 4.19
C PRO A 121 -6.41 -10.40 3.94
N MET A 122 -5.80 -9.36 3.38
CA MET A 122 -4.36 -9.34 3.13
C MET A 122 -3.57 -9.04 4.41
N TYR A 123 -4.06 -8.15 5.27
CA TYR A 123 -3.44 -7.88 6.56
C TYR A 123 -3.44 -9.09 7.49
N GLU A 124 -4.56 -9.80 7.61
CA GLU A 124 -4.63 -11.03 8.40
C GLU A 124 -3.70 -12.10 7.84
N TYR A 125 -3.65 -12.26 6.51
CA TYR A 125 -2.69 -13.16 5.87
C TYR A 125 -1.23 -12.83 6.22
N TRP A 126 -0.83 -11.56 6.10
CA TRP A 126 0.53 -11.16 6.42
C TRP A 126 0.84 -11.22 7.91
N LYS A 127 -0.15 -10.97 8.77
CA LYS A 127 -0.02 -11.06 10.23
C LYS A 127 0.19 -12.51 10.67
N GLU A 128 -0.58 -13.46 10.14
CA GLU A 128 -0.39 -14.90 10.39
C GLU A 128 1.00 -15.37 9.91
N LYS A 129 1.54 -14.75 8.85
CA LYS A 129 2.91 -14.97 8.39
C LYS A 129 3.98 -14.21 9.17
N SER A 130 3.60 -13.41 10.18
CA SER A 130 4.51 -12.52 10.94
C SER A 130 5.31 -11.55 10.06
N LEU A 131 4.73 -11.08 8.95
CA LEU A 131 5.38 -10.18 7.99
C LEU A 131 5.10 -8.69 8.24
N VAL A 132 4.04 -8.37 8.99
CA VAL A 132 3.58 -6.99 9.21
C VAL A 132 3.28 -6.74 10.68
N GLN A 133 3.40 -5.47 11.06
CA GLN A 133 2.89 -4.93 12.33
C GLN A 133 1.72 -3.99 12.02
N VAL A 134 0.66 -4.06 12.82
CA VAL A 134 -0.47 -3.11 12.73
C VAL A 134 -0.28 -2.06 13.80
N ARG A 135 -0.37 -0.79 13.41
CA ARG A 135 -0.30 0.36 14.31
C ARG A 135 -1.34 1.38 13.89
N GLU A 136 -1.90 2.07 14.88
CA GLU A 136 -2.67 3.26 14.63
C GLU A 136 -1.73 4.41 14.23
N LEU A 137 -2.25 5.35 13.44
CA LEU A 137 -1.49 6.53 13.06
C LEU A 137 -1.49 7.53 14.22
N ASP A 138 -0.50 7.42 15.10
CA ASP A 138 -0.25 8.34 16.19
C ASP A 138 0.83 9.39 15.83
N GLU A 139 1.00 10.40 16.70
CA GLU A 139 2.00 11.46 16.50
C GLU A 139 3.42 10.90 16.44
N SER A 140 3.72 9.83 17.16
CA SER A 140 5.06 9.23 17.19
C SER A 140 5.40 8.56 15.86
N LEU A 141 4.44 7.85 15.27
CA LEU A 141 4.56 7.22 13.95
C LEU A 141 4.64 8.29 12.86
N ALA A 142 3.78 9.30 12.92
CA ALA A 142 3.82 10.43 11.99
C ALA A 142 5.17 11.16 12.05
N GLN A 143 5.76 11.30 13.24
CA GLN A 143 7.08 11.88 13.40
C GLN A 143 8.19 10.96 12.86
N ALA A 144 8.07 9.64 13.06
CA ALA A 144 9.02 8.66 12.52
C ALA A 144 8.97 8.58 10.98
N MET A 145 7.84 8.93 10.37
CA MET A 145 7.69 8.99 8.91
C MET A 145 8.37 10.22 8.30
N LYS A 146 8.63 11.29 9.05
CA LYS A 146 9.29 12.49 8.51
C LYS A 146 10.78 12.26 8.33
N VAL A 147 11.28 12.51 7.13
CA VAL A 147 12.70 12.57 6.83
C VAL A 147 13.01 13.94 6.25
N ALA A 148 13.86 14.71 6.92
CA ALA A 148 14.29 16.00 6.42
C ALA A 148 15.14 15.80 5.15
N SER A 149 14.92 16.62 4.13
CA SER A 149 15.76 16.63 2.94
C SER A 149 16.14 18.05 2.52
N SER A 150 17.35 18.20 2.00
CA SER A 150 17.88 19.46 1.48
C SER A 150 17.34 19.76 0.08
N LYS A 151 17.47 21.01 -0.37
CA LYS A 151 17.04 21.41 -1.73
C LYS A 151 17.84 20.68 -2.81
N GLU A 152 19.13 20.42 -2.55
CA GLU A 152 20.04 19.69 -3.43
C GLU A 152 19.60 18.23 -3.60
N GLU A 153 19.17 17.58 -2.51
CA GLU A 153 18.62 16.22 -2.57
C GLU A 153 17.35 16.16 -3.43
N TRP A 154 16.44 17.12 -3.26
CA TRP A 154 15.26 17.26 -4.12
C TRP A 154 15.62 17.49 -5.60
N LEU A 155 16.61 18.34 -5.88
CA LEU A 155 17.08 18.59 -7.24
C LEU A 155 17.71 17.35 -7.87
N SER A 156 18.53 16.61 -7.12
CA SER A 156 19.17 15.39 -7.60
C SER A 156 18.16 14.32 -8.05
N ARG A 157 17.00 14.26 -7.41
CA ARG A 157 15.89 13.38 -7.78
C ARG A 157 15.11 13.85 -9.00
N GLY A 158 15.04 15.16 -9.24
CA GLY A 158 14.37 15.74 -10.41
C GLY A 158 15.18 15.68 -11.71
N ILE A 159 16.48 15.37 -11.62
CA ILE A 159 17.35 15.19 -12.79
C ILE A 159 17.32 13.71 -13.20
N LYS A 160 16.42 13.36 -14.12
CA LYS A 160 16.49 12.13 -14.93
C LYS A 160 15.95 12.39 -16.33
#